data_AF-A0AAV2H2U0-F1
#
_entry.id   AF-A0AAV2H2U0-F1
#
_cell.length_a   1.000
_cell.length_b   1.000
_cell.length_c   1.000
_cell.angle_alpha   90.00
_cell.angle_beta   90.00
_cell.angle_gamma   90.00
#
_symmetry.space_group_name_H-M   'P 1'
#
loop_
_entity.id
_entity.type
_entity.pdbx_description
1 polymer ?
#
loop_
_entity_poly.entity_id
_entity_poly.type
_entity_poly.pdbx_seq_one_letter_code
_entity_poly.pdbx_strand_id
1 'polypeptide(L)' 'FQVDGQFGQWSDWIASTPCGQGIKRRTRKCDSPAPINGGKRCKGNKFQFKGIYNLSCPGNNFLYVI' A
#
# COMPACT_ATOMS: atom_id res chain seq x y z
N PHE A 1 6.76 -27.38 17.86
CA PHE A 1 7.25 -26.95 16.53
C PHE A 1 7.19 -25.42 16.45
N GLN A 2 8.15 -24.80 15.76
CA GLN A 2 8.21 -23.35 15.53
C GLN A 2 7.81 -23.05 14.08
N VAL A 3 7.10 -21.93 13.85
CA VAL A 3 6.72 -21.49 12.51
C VAL A 3 7.16 -20.05 12.34
N ASP A 4 7.96 -19.80 11.32
CA ASP A 4 8.36 -18.45 10.93
C ASP A 4 7.18 -17.73 10.27
N GLY A 5 7.02 -16.45 10.59
CA GLY A 5 5.96 -15.62 10.05
C GLY A 5 6.16 -15.35 8.57
N GLN A 6 5.08 -15.46 7.79
CA GLN A 6 5.06 -15.06 6.40
C GLN A 6 4.02 -13.98 6.14
N PHE A 7 4.33 -13.14 5.16
CA PHE A 7 3.43 -12.09 4.76
C PHE A 7 2.22 -12.69 4.04
N GLY A 8 1.03 -12.29 4.46
CA GLY A 8 -0.18 -12.47 3.70
C GLY A 8 -0.22 -11.61 2.45
N GLN A 9 -1.34 -11.72 1.75
CA GLN A 9 -1.57 -10.93 0.54
C GLN A 9 -1.51 -9.43 0.83
N TRP A 10 -1.12 -8.69 -0.20
CA TRP A 10 -1.21 -7.24 -0.16
C TRP A 10 -2.68 -6.80 -0.17
N SER A 11 -2.99 -5.77 0.61
CA SER A 11 -4.24 -5.02 0.49
C SER A 11 -4.31 -4.34 -0.88
N ASP A 12 -5.51 -3.89 -1.23
CA ASP A 12 -5.69 -3.02 -2.36
C ASP A 12 -4.91 -1.70 -2.21
N TRP A 13 -4.65 -1.09 -3.36
CA TRP A 13 -4.00 0.21 -3.42
C TRP A 13 -4.96 1.30 -2.99
N ILE A 14 -4.58 2.05 -1.96
CA ILE A 14 -5.29 3.21 -1.46
C ILE A 14 -4.60 4.46 -1.98
N ALA A 15 -5.38 5.31 -2.63
CA ALA A 15 -4.98 6.61 -3.15
C ALA A 15 -4.83 7.63 -2.01
N SER A 16 -3.76 8.44 -2.00
CA SER A 16 -3.61 9.54 -1.04
C SER A 16 -4.56 10.71 -1.32
N THR A 17 -4.89 10.93 -2.59
CA THR A 17 -5.78 11.99 -3.04
C THR A 17 -6.94 11.40 -3.84
N PRO A 18 -8.17 11.95 -3.70
CA PRO A 18 -9.33 11.46 -4.41
C PRO A 18 -9.25 11.71 -5.92
N CYS A 19 -8.43 12.66 -6.36
CA CYS A 19 -8.11 12.91 -7.77
C CYS A 19 -6.77 13.69 -7.90
N GLY A 20 -6.32 13.93 -9.13
CA GLY A 20 -5.08 14.63 -9.44
C GLY A 20 -3.85 13.72 -9.39
N GLN A 21 -2.67 14.33 -9.15
CA GLN A 21 -1.41 13.63 -8.94
C GLN A 21 -1.27 13.25 -7.47
N GLY A 22 -1.10 11.95 -7.19
CA GLY A 22 -0.94 11.45 -5.84
C GLY A 22 -0.07 10.20 -5.73
N ILE A 23 0.11 9.70 -4.51
CA ILE A 23 0.85 8.46 -4.22
C ILE A 23 -0.15 7.37 -3.80
N LYS A 24 -0.03 6.17 -4.37
CA LYS A 24 -0.81 5.01 -3.88
C LYS A 24 -0.02 4.30 -2.79
N ARG A 25 -0.71 3.87 -1.73
CA ARG A 25 -0.15 3.05 -0.65
C ARG A 25 -0.92 1.74 -0.55
N ARG A 26 -0.22 0.65 -0.28
CA ARG A 26 -0.84 -0.61 0.16
C ARG A 26 -0.09 -1.21 1.33
N THR A 27 -0.73 -2.15 2.02
CA THR A 27 -0.21 -2.77 3.24
C THR A 27 -0.36 -4.28 3.17
N ARG A 28 0.43 -5.00 3.96
CA ARG A 28 0.26 -6.45 4.14
C ARG A 28 0.43 -6.80 5.61
N LYS A 29 -0.09 -7.95 6.02
CA LYS A 29 0.02 -8.44 7.40
C LYS A 29 0.95 -9.66 7.45
N CYS A 30 1.59 -9.86 8.60
CA CYS A 30 2.48 -10.98 8.86
C CYS A 30 1.70 -12.09 9.58
N ASP A 31 0.75 -12.68 8.87
CA ASP A 31 -0.28 -13.56 9.44
C ASP A 31 -0.58 -14.80 8.59
N SER A 32 0.20 -15.04 7.53
CA SER A 32 -0.08 -16.13 6.57
C SER A 32 1.12 -17.05 6.33
N PRO A 33 1.64 -17.78 7.35
CA PRO A 33 1.15 -17.86 8.74
C PRO A 33 1.76 -16.79 9.67
N ALA A 34 1.13 -16.59 10.83
CA ALA A 34 1.72 -15.81 11.92
C ALA A 34 2.88 -16.58 12.57
N PRO A 35 3.93 -15.88 13.07
CA PRO A 35 5.02 -16.54 13.77
C PRO A 35 4.54 -17.14 15.10
N ILE A 36 4.88 -18.41 15.36
CA ILE A 36 4.53 -19.11 16.61
C ILE A 36 5.74 -19.74 17.27
N ASN A 37 5.67 -19.94 18.59
CA ASN A 37 6.70 -20.62 19.40
C ASN A 37 8.12 -20.08 19.14
N GLY A 38 8.26 -18.75 19.16
CA GLY A 38 9.54 -18.05 18.95
C GLY A 38 9.96 -17.89 17.48
N GLY A 39 9.10 -18.22 16.51
CA GLY A 39 9.39 -18.09 15.08
C GLY A 39 9.72 -16.67 14.66
N LYS A 40 10.50 -16.55 13.59
CA LYS A 40 11.00 -15.25 13.11
C LYS A 40 9.86 -14.40 12.59
N ARG A 41 9.94 -13.09 12.83
CA ARG A 41 9.02 -12.12 12.21
C ARG A 41 9.28 -12.06 10.70
N CYS A 42 8.25 -11.66 9.95
CA CYS A 42 8.35 -11.46 8.51
C CYS A 42 9.48 -10.49 8.15
N LYS A 43 10.28 -10.86 7.15
CA LYS A 43 11.36 -10.02 6.63
C LYS A 43 10.85 -9.16 5.48
N GLY A 44 11.06 -7.84 5.58
CA GLY A 44 10.74 -6.86 4.54
C GLY A 44 9.65 -5.86 4.96
N ASN A 45 9.30 -4.96 4.04
CA ASN A 45 8.42 -3.83 4.36
C ASN A 45 6.95 -4.25 4.47
N LYS A 46 6.28 -3.77 5.52
CA LYS A 46 4.82 -3.92 5.72
C LYS A 46 4.01 -2.97 4.82
N PHE A 47 4.64 -1.87 4.41
CA PHE A 47 4.03 -0.82 3.60
C PHE A 47 4.74 -0.74 2.25
N GLN A 48 3.97 -0.49 1.20
CA GLN A 48 4.50 -0.18 -0.12
C GLN A 48 3.85 1.09 -0.65
N PHE A 49 4.67 1.93 -1.27
CA PHE A 49 4.27 3.16 -1.92
C PHE A 49 4.54 3.05 -3.41
N LYS A 50 3.60 3.51 -4.24
CA LYS A 50 3.77 3.64 -5.68
C LYS A 50 3.62 5.10 -6.04
N GLY A 51 4.65 5.63 -6.70
CA GLY A 51 4.71 7.01 -7.16
C GLY A 51 3.62 7.35 -8.17
N ILE A 52 3.48 8.67 -8.38
CA ILE A 52 2.48 9.42 -9.17
C ILE A 52 1.52 8.54 -9.97
N TYR A 53 0.28 8.44 -9.47
CA TYR A 53 -0.87 8.11 -10.31
C TYR A 53 -1.58 9.41 -10.69
N ASN A 54 -1.97 9.52 -11.95
CA ASN A 54 -2.82 10.62 -12.42
C ASN A 54 -4.26 10.11 -12.44
N LEU A 55 -5.13 10.73 -11.65
CA LEU A 55 -6.57 10.52 -11.76
C LEU A 55 -7.23 11.84 -12.19
N SER A 56 -8.08 11.80 -13.20
CA SER A 56 -8.82 12.98 -13.65
C SER A 56 -9.75 13.47 -12.54
N CYS A 57 -9.59 14.73 -12.11
CA CYS A 57 -10.50 15.38 -11.17
C CYS A 57 -11.79 15.79 -11.90
N PRO A 58 -12.98 15.43 -11.39
CA PRO A 58 -14.25 15.98 -11.88
C PRO A 58 -14.35 17.43 -11.38
N GLY A 59 -13.74 18.36 -12.11
CA GLY A 59 -13.76 19.78 -11.76
C GLY A 59 -12.71 20.69 -12.41
N ASN A 60 -11.72 20.17 -13.14
CA ASN A 60 -10.71 21.05 -13.75
C ASN A 60 -11.12 21.46 -15.17
N ASN A 61 -11.90 22.55 -15.24
CA ASN A 61 -11.86 23.46 -16.38
C ASN A 61 -10.46 24.09 -16.39
N PHE A 62 -9.51 23.47 -17.10
CA PHE A 62 -8.21 24.05 -17.41
C PHE A 62 -8.42 25.17 -18.45
N LEU A 63 -8.95 26.32 -18.04
CA LEU A 63 -8.88 27.54 -18.83
C LEU A 63 -8.03 28.57 -18.07
N TYR A 64 -6.83 28.75 -18.60
CA TYR A 64 -5.99 29.95 -18.57
C TYR A 64 -6.05 30.82 -17.31
N VAL A 65 -4.99 30.76 -16.51
CA VAL A 65 -4.66 31.83 -15.57
C VAL A 65 -3.28 32.37 -15.95
N ILE A 66 -3.35 33.42 -16.78
CA ILE A 66 -2.40 34.51 -17.12
C ILE A 66 -0.99 34.16 -17.56
#